data_AF-A0A955HEI7-F1
#
_entry.id   AF-A0A955HEI7-F1
#
_cell.length_a   1.000
_cell.length_b   1.000
_cell.length_c   1.000
_cell.angle_alpha   90.00
_cell.angle_beta   90.00
_cell.angle_gamma   90.00
#
_symmetry.space_group_name_H-M   'P 1'
#
loop_
_entity.id
_entity.type
_entity.pdbx_description
1 polymer ?
#
loop_
_entity_poly.entity_id
_entity_poly.type
_entity_poly.pdbx_seq_one_letter_code
_entity_poly.pdbx_strand_id
1 'polypeptide(L)'
;MFKTTRHFVFFMLCVTVSNAMAGWVWCTDYVASKYGIASYPNAKEWYGNVSLLRIGYTQSSSPAPGAIIVLNSWSGNEYGHVGTMEFVSQDWNIDHANWNNDGKINGLMLVESIDGWKKVRINGGKSEYPVRGFLIPPPHGHIPEVITRAYGGFHDLCINTYPNSWDSRCDTQEIANYLDCQDVAQGAYPCGSFGSGTSGDNNTTNQ
;
A
#
# COMPACT_ATOMS: atom_id res chain seq x y z
N MET A 1 -52.27 42.82 -15.45
CA MET A 1 -51.41 42.35 -14.34
C MET A 1 -50.18 41.68 -14.95
N PHE A 2 -49.03 42.36 -14.98
CA PHE A 2 -47.78 41.82 -15.51
C PHE A 2 -46.96 41.22 -14.35
N LYS A 3 -46.66 39.92 -14.42
CA LYS A 3 -45.76 39.24 -13.47
C LYS A 3 -44.35 39.23 -14.05
N THR A 4 -43.46 40.03 -13.47
CA THR A 4 -42.02 40.07 -13.78
C THR A 4 -41.30 38.97 -12.99
N THR A 5 -40.85 37.92 -13.68
CA THR A 5 -40.06 36.85 -13.07
C THR A 5 -38.58 37.27 -13.07
N ARG A 6 -38.05 37.60 -11.89
CA ARG A 6 -36.62 37.89 -11.68
C ARG A 6 -35.82 36.59 -11.74
N HIS A 7 -34.90 36.51 -12.69
CA HIS A 7 -33.94 35.42 -12.81
C HIS A 7 -32.80 35.64 -11.79
N PHE A 8 -32.64 34.73 -10.85
CA PHE A 8 -31.47 34.66 -9.98
C PHE A 8 -30.33 33.99 -10.75
N VAL A 9 -29.31 34.77 -11.13
CA VAL A 9 -28.06 34.23 -11.66
C VAL A 9 -27.20 33.80 -10.48
N PHE A 10 -27.06 32.49 -10.28
CA PHE A 10 -26.17 31.93 -9.27
C PHE A 10 -24.74 31.92 -9.85
N PHE A 11 -23.92 32.89 -9.46
CA PHE A 11 -22.50 32.94 -9.80
C PHE A 11 -21.79 31.90 -8.93
N MET A 12 -21.55 30.71 -9.48
CA MET A 12 -20.77 29.66 -8.81
C MET A 12 -19.28 30.05 -8.87
N LEU A 13 -18.79 30.66 -7.79
CA LEU A 13 -17.36 30.86 -7.57
C LEU A 13 -16.70 29.47 -7.46
N CYS A 14 -15.95 29.09 -8.50
CA CYS A 14 -15.05 27.95 -8.41
C CYS A 14 -13.89 28.34 -7.48
N VAL A 15 -13.99 27.98 -6.20
CA VAL A 15 -12.87 28.07 -5.27
C VAL A 15 -11.88 26.98 -5.65
N THR A 16 -10.80 27.34 -6.33
CA THR A 16 -9.65 26.47 -6.50
C THR A 16 -9.02 26.24 -5.13
N VAL A 17 -9.15 25.02 -4.59
CA VAL A 17 -8.39 24.61 -3.41
C VAL A 17 -6.93 24.45 -3.85
N SER A 18 -6.12 25.49 -3.63
CA SER A 18 -4.68 25.41 -3.84
C SER A 18 -4.08 24.48 -2.77
N ASN A 19 -3.78 23.22 -3.13
CA ASN A 19 -2.98 22.31 -2.32
C ASN A 19 -1.51 22.74 -2.37
N ALA A 20 -1.16 23.83 -1.69
CA ALA A 20 0.22 24.30 -1.62
C ALA A 20 0.53 24.83 -0.22
N MET A 21 0.74 23.91 0.72
CA MET A 21 1.73 24.01 1.80
C MET A 21 2.01 22.60 2.33
N ALA A 22 2.72 21.77 1.55
CA ALA A 22 3.33 20.57 2.10
C ALA A 22 4.45 21.03 3.03
N GLY A 23 4.24 20.92 4.36
CA GLY A 23 5.28 21.16 5.35
C GLY A 23 6.46 20.20 5.17
N TRP A 24 7.55 20.40 5.90
CA TRP A 24 8.71 19.50 5.87
C TRP A 24 8.29 18.08 6.23
N VAL A 25 8.49 17.13 5.32
CA VAL A 25 8.14 15.72 5.51
C VAL A 25 9.40 14.89 5.69
N TRP A 26 9.51 14.14 6.79
CA TRP A 26 10.55 13.14 6.98
C TRP A 26 10.17 11.80 6.31
N CYS A 27 11.16 11.00 5.92
CA CYS A 27 10.90 9.68 5.32
C CYS A 27 10.11 8.75 6.26
N THR A 28 10.43 8.79 7.56
CA THR A 28 9.73 8.03 8.60
C THR A 28 8.28 8.49 8.75
N ASP A 29 8.01 9.79 8.76
CA ASP A 29 6.65 10.33 8.91
C ASP A 29 5.79 9.96 7.70
N TYR A 30 6.38 10.06 6.50
CA TYR A 30 5.73 9.67 5.27
C TYR A 30 5.29 8.19 5.30
N VAL A 31 6.22 7.28 5.57
CA VAL A 31 5.92 5.84 5.64
C VAL A 31 4.96 5.55 6.80
N ALA A 32 5.21 6.09 7.99
CA ALA A 32 4.36 5.86 9.15
C ALA A 32 2.91 6.28 8.92
N SER A 33 2.69 7.41 8.24
CA SER A 33 1.34 7.87 7.88
C SER A 33 0.63 6.93 6.90
N LYS A 34 1.37 6.34 5.95
CA LYS A 34 0.83 5.38 4.95
C LYS A 34 0.35 4.08 5.60
N TYR A 35 1.02 3.63 6.67
CA TYR A 35 0.73 2.37 7.35
C TYR A 35 0.09 2.53 8.74
N GLY A 36 -0.26 3.75 9.16
CA GLY A 36 -0.85 4.02 10.48
C GLY A 36 0.05 3.70 11.68
N ILE A 37 1.37 3.82 11.54
CA ILE A 37 2.33 3.56 12.62
C ILE A 37 2.40 4.78 13.54
N ALA A 38 1.90 4.64 14.77
CA ALA A 38 1.80 5.77 15.71
C ALA A 38 3.13 6.17 16.37
N SER A 39 4.07 5.24 16.52
CA SER A 39 5.36 5.50 17.16
C SER A 39 6.45 4.71 16.44
N TYR A 40 7.53 5.40 16.10
CA TYR A 40 8.63 4.84 15.33
C TYR A 40 9.95 5.52 15.69
N PRO A 41 11.06 4.78 15.63
CA PRO A 41 12.40 5.33 15.83
C PRO A 41 12.96 5.94 14.54
N ASN A 42 14.26 6.26 14.55
CA ASN A 42 15.01 6.61 13.33
C ASN A 42 14.88 5.51 12.28
N ALA A 43 14.92 5.87 11.01
CA ALA A 43 14.68 4.98 9.87
C ALA A 43 15.43 3.63 9.95
N LYS A 44 16.76 3.64 10.15
CA LYS A 44 17.57 2.40 10.22
C LYS A 44 17.17 1.46 11.36
N GLU A 45 16.50 1.97 12.38
CA GLU A 45 16.10 1.22 13.58
C GLU A 45 14.75 0.52 13.41
N TRP A 46 14.05 0.72 12.29
CA TRP A 46 12.79 0.03 11.99
C TRP A 46 13.01 -1.47 11.80
N TYR A 47 14.09 -1.86 11.12
CA TYR A 47 14.41 -3.27 10.91
C TYR A 47 14.88 -3.91 12.22
N GLY A 48 14.11 -4.86 12.74
CA GLY A 48 14.33 -5.48 14.04
C GLY A 48 13.71 -4.72 15.21
N ASN A 49 12.90 -3.68 14.94
CA ASN A 49 12.20 -2.95 15.98
C ASN A 49 11.14 -3.83 16.66
N VAL A 50 11.30 -4.07 17.97
CA VAL A 50 10.41 -4.95 18.72
C VAL A 50 8.94 -4.50 18.73
N SER A 51 8.65 -3.20 18.66
CA SER A 51 7.28 -2.69 18.64
C SER A 51 6.59 -2.98 17.31
N LEU A 52 7.29 -2.80 16.19
CA LEU A 52 6.78 -3.15 14.85
C LEU A 52 6.53 -4.66 14.71
N LEU A 53 7.47 -5.48 15.20
CA LEU A 53 7.30 -6.93 15.16
C LEU A 53 6.13 -7.40 16.04
N ARG A 54 5.92 -6.77 17.21
CA ARG A 54 4.80 -7.09 18.11
C ARG A 54 3.43 -6.79 17.52
N ILE A 55 3.34 -5.80 16.64
CA ILE A 55 2.08 -5.47 15.93
C ILE A 55 1.94 -6.22 14.60
N GLY A 56 2.80 -7.21 14.33
CA GLY A 56 2.62 -8.16 13.24
C GLY A 56 3.46 -7.92 11.98
N TYR A 57 4.39 -6.95 11.98
CA TYR A 57 5.32 -6.83 10.86
C TYR A 57 6.28 -8.02 10.83
N THR A 58 6.52 -8.55 9.64
CA THR A 58 7.45 -9.66 9.41
C THR A 58 8.71 -9.17 8.72
N GLN A 59 9.88 -9.60 9.19
CA GLN A 59 11.15 -9.27 8.53
C GLN A 59 11.37 -10.15 7.30
N SER A 60 11.90 -9.56 6.24
CA SER A 60 12.30 -10.26 5.02
C SER A 60 13.65 -9.74 4.51
N SER A 61 14.40 -10.62 3.85
CA SER A 61 15.62 -10.29 3.12
C SER A 61 15.37 -9.95 1.64
N SER A 62 14.11 -10.02 1.18
CA SER A 62 13.72 -9.74 -0.20
C SER A 62 12.46 -8.88 -0.23
N PRO A 63 12.30 -8.02 -1.25
CA PRO A 63 11.15 -7.14 -1.33
C PRO A 63 9.87 -7.93 -1.64
N ALA A 64 8.75 -7.33 -1.24
CA ALA A 64 7.43 -7.65 -1.73
C ALA A 64 6.70 -6.33 -2.01
N PRO A 65 5.66 -6.31 -2.87
CA PRO A 65 4.84 -5.12 -3.05
C PRO A 65 4.21 -4.71 -1.71
N GLY A 66 4.25 -3.42 -1.39
CA GLY A 66 3.79 -2.89 -0.10
C GLY A 66 4.72 -3.17 1.09
N ALA A 67 5.89 -3.80 0.87
CA ALA A 67 6.89 -3.94 1.93
C ALA A 67 7.56 -2.59 2.22
N ILE A 68 7.99 -2.37 3.46
CA ILE A 68 8.81 -1.22 3.81
C ILE A 68 10.28 -1.61 3.65
N ILE A 69 11.01 -0.98 2.73
CA ILE A 69 12.47 -1.12 2.65
C ILE A 69 13.12 -0.27 3.74
N VAL A 70 14.08 -0.85 4.46
CA VAL A 70 14.86 -0.17 5.48
C VAL A 70 16.32 -0.10 5.05
N LEU A 71 16.81 1.09 4.77
CA LEU A 71 18.21 1.37 4.46
C LEU A 71 18.99 1.68 5.74
N ASN A 72 20.23 1.19 5.79
CA ASN A 72 21.16 1.49 6.87
C ASN A 72 21.72 2.92 6.72
N SER A 73 22.55 3.36 7.67
CA SER A 73 23.28 4.63 7.53
C SER A 73 24.31 4.58 6.39
N TRP A 74 24.57 5.74 5.78
CA TRP A 74 25.67 5.96 4.84
C TRP A 74 26.29 7.34 5.06
N SER A 75 27.34 7.67 4.31
CA SER A 75 28.00 8.98 4.39
C SER A 75 27.00 10.10 4.07
N GLY A 76 26.72 10.97 5.04
CA GLY A 76 25.73 12.05 4.91
C GLY A 76 24.32 11.69 5.34
N ASN A 77 24.06 10.45 5.79
CA ASN A 77 22.82 10.05 6.45
C ASN A 77 23.09 9.01 7.55
N GLU A 78 23.18 9.48 8.79
CA GLU A 78 23.41 8.62 9.96
C GLU A 78 22.14 7.92 10.49
N TYR A 79 20.96 8.43 10.13
CA TYR A 79 19.66 7.93 10.60
C TYR A 79 19.12 6.80 9.73
N GLY A 80 19.67 6.62 8.53
CA GLY A 80 19.19 5.69 7.50
C GLY A 80 17.98 6.23 6.78
N HIS A 81 17.27 5.35 6.07
CA HIS A 81 16.13 5.76 5.26
C HIS A 81 15.09 4.66 5.11
N VAL A 82 13.81 5.04 5.02
CA VAL A 82 12.71 4.11 4.78
C VAL A 82 11.86 4.57 3.60
N GLY A 83 11.26 3.60 2.91
CA GLY A 83 10.28 3.84 1.86
C GLY A 83 9.42 2.60 1.63
N THR A 84 8.35 2.75 0.85
CA THR A 84 7.50 1.62 0.45
C THR A 84 8.00 1.05 -0.86
N MET A 85 8.11 -0.27 -0.94
CA MET A 85 8.39 -1.00 -2.18
C MET A 85 7.13 -1.13 -3.01
N GLU A 86 7.21 -0.71 -4.26
CA GLU A 86 6.16 -0.84 -5.27
C GLU A 86 6.73 -1.63 -6.45
N PHE A 87 5.91 -2.49 -7.06
CA PHE A 87 6.31 -3.22 -8.28
C PHE A 87 5.48 -2.70 -9.45
N VAL A 88 6.10 -1.90 -10.31
CA VAL A 88 5.42 -1.15 -11.38
C VAL A 88 6.12 -1.44 -12.68
N SER A 89 5.37 -1.84 -13.71
CA SER A 89 5.90 -2.10 -15.05
C SER A 89 7.10 -3.06 -15.08
N GLN A 90 7.06 -4.10 -14.23
CA GLN A 90 8.11 -5.12 -14.06
C GLN A 90 9.38 -4.65 -13.34
N ASP A 91 9.39 -3.41 -12.83
CA ASP A 91 10.50 -2.85 -12.07
C ASP A 91 10.13 -2.59 -10.61
N TRP A 92 11.14 -2.73 -9.73
CA TRP A 92 11.02 -2.33 -8.34
C TRP A 92 11.20 -0.82 -8.20
N ASN A 93 10.30 -0.20 -7.44
CA ASN A 93 10.34 1.20 -7.13
C ASN A 93 10.25 1.41 -5.61
N ILE A 94 10.83 2.50 -5.12
CA ILE A 94 10.66 2.98 -3.76
C ILE A 94 9.80 4.24 -3.79
N ASP A 95 8.71 4.24 -3.04
CA ASP A 95 7.86 5.40 -2.76
C ASP A 95 8.25 6.01 -1.41
N HIS A 96 8.77 7.24 -1.43
CA HIS A 96 9.39 7.86 -0.24
C HIS A 96 9.40 9.39 -0.26
N ALA A 97 9.86 9.96 0.84
CA ALA A 97 10.09 11.39 1.05
C ALA A 97 11.50 11.66 1.58
N ASN A 98 11.98 12.90 1.46
CA ASN A 98 13.20 13.45 2.03
C ASN A 98 14.52 12.78 1.63
N TRP A 99 14.62 12.24 0.41
CA TRP A 99 15.87 11.61 -0.05
C TRP A 99 17.08 12.55 -0.02
N ASN A 100 16.87 13.80 -0.44
CA ASN A 100 17.92 14.81 -0.56
C ASN A 100 17.99 15.72 0.67
N ASN A 101 17.34 15.34 1.78
CA ASN A 101 17.18 16.20 2.95
C ASN A 101 16.55 17.57 2.62
N ASP A 102 15.53 17.59 1.76
CA ASP A 102 14.83 18.78 1.27
C ASP A 102 13.38 18.89 1.76
N GLY A 103 12.94 17.96 2.61
CA GLY A 103 11.62 17.91 3.24
C GLY A 103 10.48 17.56 2.30
N LYS A 104 10.75 17.04 1.09
CA LYS A 104 9.73 16.82 0.06
C LYS A 104 9.38 15.35 -0.10
N ILE A 105 8.13 15.08 -0.46
CA ILE A 105 7.75 13.77 -1.01
C ILE A 105 8.42 13.64 -2.38
N ASN A 106 9.21 12.58 -2.55
CA ASN A 106 9.90 12.31 -3.80
C ASN A 106 9.06 11.43 -4.74
N GLY A 107 8.16 10.60 -4.19
CA GLY A 107 7.36 9.65 -4.95
C GLY A 107 8.18 8.44 -5.39
N LEU A 108 7.78 7.83 -6.52
CA LEU A 108 8.42 6.62 -7.04
C LEU A 108 9.81 6.90 -7.62
N MET A 109 10.80 6.16 -7.13
CA MET A 109 12.12 6.07 -7.75
C MET A 109 12.47 4.61 -8.05
N LEU A 110 13.10 4.37 -9.20
CA LEU A 110 13.54 3.05 -9.62
C LEU A 110 14.60 2.50 -8.66
N VAL A 111 14.48 1.23 -8.29
CA VAL A 111 15.38 0.52 -7.37
C VAL A 111 16.01 -0.67 -8.09
N GLU A 112 17.34 -0.64 -8.20
CA GLU A 112 18.14 -1.77 -8.67
C GLU A 112 18.74 -2.52 -7.47
N SER A 113 18.56 -3.84 -7.42
CA SER A 113 19.17 -4.69 -6.41
C SER A 113 20.64 -4.97 -6.71
N ILE A 114 21.50 -4.83 -5.69
CA ILE A 114 22.92 -5.18 -5.75
C ILE A 114 23.23 -6.24 -4.68
N ASP A 115 23.97 -7.29 -5.07
CA ASP A 115 24.37 -8.40 -4.19
C ASP A 115 23.18 -9.02 -3.43
N GLY A 116 22.12 -9.38 -4.17
CA GLY A 116 20.93 -10.04 -3.62
C GLY A 116 20.23 -9.20 -2.55
N TRP A 117 19.94 -7.92 -2.84
CA TRP A 117 19.29 -6.96 -1.93
C TRP A 117 20.08 -6.54 -0.69
N LYS A 118 21.38 -6.83 -0.59
CA LYS A 118 22.22 -6.25 0.48
C LYS A 118 22.48 -4.76 0.29
N LYS A 119 22.40 -4.29 -0.96
CA LYS A 119 22.46 -2.88 -1.31
C LYS A 119 21.48 -2.59 -2.45
N VAL A 120 21.19 -1.32 -2.65
CA VAL A 120 20.40 -0.84 -3.79
C VAL A 120 21.03 0.36 -4.46
N ARG A 121 20.76 0.54 -5.76
CA ARG A 121 20.97 1.80 -6.48
C ARG A 121 19.62 2.41 -6.80
N ILE A 122 19.55 3.73 -6.74
CA ILE A 122 18.31 4.48 -6.99
C ILE A 122 18.45 5.24 -8.30
N ASN A 123 17.45 5.14 -9.18
CA ASN A 123 17.37 5.81 -10.49
C ASN A 123 18.63 5.64 -11.36
N GLY A 124 19.23 4.44 -11.38
CA GLY A 124 20.46 4.16 -12.14
C GLY A 124 21.69 4.93 -11.66
N GLY A 125 21.64 5.50 -10.45
CA GLY A 125 22.76 6.21 -9.85
C GLY A 125 23.95 5.29 -9.52
N LYS A 126 25.14 5.88 -9.37
CA LYS A 126 26.38 5.13 -9.06
C LYS A 126 26.50 4.76 -7.58
N SER A 127 25.80 5.47 -6.70
CA SER A 127 25.84 5.26 -5.26
C SER A 127 25.08 4.00 -4.86
N GLU A 128 25.69 3.18 -4.02
CA GLU A 128 25.08 1.98 -3.45
C GLU A 128 24.66 2.27 -2.00
N TYR A 129 23.39 2.05 -1.71
CA TYR A 129 22.82 2.27 -0.39
C TYR A 129 22.65 0.94 0.34
N PRO A 130 23.24 0.76 1.52
CA PRO A 130 23.13 -0.48 2.27
C PRO A 130 21.70 -0.73 2.73
N VAL A 131 21.19 -1.95 2.50
CA VAL A 131 19.87 -2.38 2.94
C VAL A 131 20.01 -3.17 4.24
N ARG A 132 19.16 -2.89 5.23
CA ARG A 132 19.04 -3.73 6.43
C ARG A 132 18.08 -4.89 6.20
N GLY A 133 17.02 -4.63 5.44
CA GLY A 133 16.04 -5.61 5.01
C GLY A 133 14.71 -4.94 4.72
N PHE A 134 13.66 -5.75 4.72
CA PHE A 134 12.29 -5.34 4.41
C PHE A 134 11.37 -5.71 5.58
N LEU A 135 10.36 -4.88 5.82
CA LEU A 135 9.27 -5.18 6.75
C LEU A 135 8.00 -5.39 5.94
N ILE A 136 7.48 -6.61 5.98
CA ILE A 136 6.19 -6.97 5.39
C ILE A 136 5.11 -6.60 6.41
N PRO A 137 4.14 -5.74 6.06
CA PRO A 137 3.03 -5.42 6.95
C PRO A 137 2.18 -6.68 7.24
N PRO A 138 1.55 -6.77 8.41
CA PRO A 138 0.65 -7.89 8.72
C PRO A 138 -0.49 -7.96 7.70
N PRO A 139 -1.00 -9.17 7.38
CA PRO A 139 -2.24 -9.33 6.62
C PRO A 139 -3.37 -8.62 7.39
N HIS A 140 -3.82 -7.49 6.86
CA HIS A 140 -4.89 -6.65 7.41
C HIS A 140 -4.75 -6.26 8.89
N GLY A 141 -3.92 -5.24 9.15
CA GLY A 141 -4.01 -4.41 10.34
C GLY A 141 -3.51 -3.00 10.04
N HIS A 142 -4.40 -2.11 9.59
CA HIS A 142 -4.19 -0.71 9.16
C HIS A 142 -3.77 -0.47 7.69
N ILE A 143 -4.63 -0.85 6.74
CA ILE A 143 -4.76 -0.05 5.51
C ILE A 143 -5.72 1.11 5.81
N PRO A 144 -5.26 2.39 5.85
CA PRO A 144 -6.20 3.50 5.87
C PRO A 144 -7.00 3.51 4.56
N GLU A 145 -8.29 3.79 4.70
CA GLU A 145 -9.37 3.89 3.70
C GLU A 145 -9.04 4.66 2.39
N VAL A 146 -7.89 5.34 2.35
CA VAL A 146 -7.40 6.11 1.21
C VAL A 146 -6.89 5.20 0.07
N ILE A 147 -6.39 3.99 0.37
CA ILE A 147 -5.96 3.03 -0.68
C ILE A 147 -7.18 2.30 -1.31
N THR A 148 -8.31 2.23 -0.58
CA THR A 148 -9.56 1.61 -1.05
C THR A 148 -10.16 2.35 -2.25
N ARG A 149 -9.80 3.62 -2.52
CA ARG A 149 -10.34 4.35 -3.69
C ARG A 149 -9.68 4.05 -5.02
N ALA A 150 -8.50 3.45 -5.04
CA ALA A 150 -7.83 3.07 -6.30
C ALA A 150 -8.06 1.60 -6.69
N TYR A 151 -8.45 0.74 -5.73
CA TYR A 151 -8.58 -0.72 -5.95
C TYR A 151 -9.80 -1.38 -5.25
N GLY A 152 -10.65 -0.63 -4.55
CA GLY A 152 -11.67 -1.15 -3.62
C GLY A 152 -13.04 -1.49 -4.20
N GLY A 153 -13.14 -1.93 -5.46
CA GLY A 153 -14.43 -2.41 -5.98
C GLY A 153 -14.89 -3.73 -5.37
N PHE A 154 -13.95 -4.60 -4.96
CA PHE A 154 -14.25 -5.98 -4.60
C PHE A 154 -14.25 -6.24 -3.08
N HIS A 155 -13.41 -5.54 -2.33
CA HIS A 155 -13.31 -5.70 -0.88
C HIS A 155 -14.58 -5.22 -0.15
N ASP A 156 -15.21 -4.14 -0.65
CA ASP A 156 -16.43 -3.59 -0.07
C ASP A 156 -17.67 -4.46 -0.33
N LEU A 157 -17.66 -5.31 -1.37
CA LEU A 157 -18.78 -6.23 -1.65
C LEU A 157 -18.74 -7.46 -0.73
N CYS A 158 -17.56 -8.01 -0.42
CA CYS A 158 -17.45 -9.18 0.45
C CYS A 158 -17.80 -8.86 1.91
N ILE A 159 -17.31 -7.75 2.45
CA ILE A 159 -17.55 -7.38 3.86
C ILE A 159 -19.02 -6.99 4.10
N ASN A 160 -19.67 -6.31 3.16
CA ASN A 160 -21.08 -5.94 3.30
C ASN A 160 -22.05 -7.10 3.11
N THR A 161 -21.65 -8.15 2.38
CA THR A 161 -22.51 -9.32 2.12
C THR A 161 -22.50 -10.32 3.28
N TYR A 162 -21.38 -10.44 4.02
CA TYR A 162 -21.27 -11.39 5.13
C TYR A 162 -20.61 -10.77 6.38
N PRO A 163 -21.33 -9.94 7.16
CA PRO A 163 -20.76 -9.17 8.26
C PRO A 163 -20.26 -10.00 9.45
N ASN A 164 -20.60 -11.31 9.50
CA ASN A 164 -20.40 -12.13 10.70
C ASN A 164 -19.69 -13.48 10.43
N SER A 165 -19.16 -13.73 9.23
CA SER A 165 -18.48 -15.00 8.93
C SER A 165 -17.00 -14.80 8.67
N TRP A 166 -16.18 -15.37 9.55
CA TRP A 166 -14.76 -15.65 9.38
C TRP A 166 -14.54 -16.71 8.28
N ASP A 167 -15.04 -16.43 7.08
CA ASP A 167 -15.03 -17.37 5.99
C ASP A 167 -13.73 -17.22 5.18
N SER A 168 -12.92 -18.28 5.20
CA SER A 168 -11.68 -18.44 4.43
C SER A 168 -11.85 -18.27 2.91
N ARG A 169 -13.09 -18.13 2.40
CA ARG A 169 -13.35 -17.80 0.99
C ARG A 169 -12.91 -16.40 0.57
N CYS A 170 -12.75 -15.45 1.50
CA CYS A 170 -12.20 -14.12 1.18
C CYS A 170 -10.67 -14.08 1.10
N ASP A 171 -9.98 -15.17 1.45
CA ASP A 171 -8.55 -15.09 1.79
C ASP A 171 -7.62 -15.46 0.61
N THR A 172 -8.02 -16.34 -0.32
CA THR A 172 -7.02 -16.81 -1.31
C THR A 172 -7.55 -17.25 -2.68
N GLN A 173 -8.81 -17.66 -2.84
CA GLN A 173 -9.26 -18.24 -4.10
C GLN A 173 -9.75 -17.20 -5.14
N GLU A 174 -10.28 -16.05 -4.72
CA GLU A 174 -10.80 -15.03 -5.65
C GLU A 174 -9.74 -14.06 -6.17
N ILE A 175 -8.66 -13.80 -5.43
CA ILE A 175 -7.54 -12.98 -5.93
C ILE A 175 -6.78 -13.72 -7.04
N ALA A 176 -6.66 -15.04 -6.93
CA ALA A 176 -6.09 -15.88 -7.98
C ALA A 176 -6.97 -15.89 -9.26
N ASN A 177 -8.30 -15.88 -9.11
CA ASN A 177 -9.23 -15.83 -10.24
C ASN A 177 -9.37 -14.42 -10.85
N TYR A 178 -9.10 -13.35 -10.08
CA TYR A 178 -9.11 -11.97 -10.59
C TYR A 178 -7.89 -11.67 -11.47
N LEU A 179 -6.74 -12.28 -11.19
CA LEU A 179 -5.57 -12.22 -12.07
C LEU A 179 -5.77 -12.98 -13.39
N ASP A 180 -6.69 -13.95 -13.43
CA ASP A 180 -7.05 -14.70 -14.64
C ASP A 180 -8.10 -13.98 -15.53
N CYS A 181 -8.67 -12.86 -15.05
CA CYS A 181 -9.66 -12.06 -15.78
C CYS A 181 -9.10 -10.78 -16.43
N GLN A 182 -7.77 -10.56 -16.39
CA GLN A 182 -7.16 -9.40 -17.05
C GLN A 182 -7.02 -9.53 -18.58
N ASP A 183 -7.30 -10.70 -19.16
CA ASP A 183 -7.27 -10.89 -20.63
C ASP A 183 -8.63 -10.67 -21.33
N VAL A 184 -9.71 -10.29 -20.63
CA VAL A 184 -11.05 -10.15 -21.24
C VAL A 184 -11.40 -8.70 -21.64
N ALA A 185 -10.40 -7.86 -21.91
CA ALA A 185 -10.61 -6.53 -22.48
C ALA A 185 -11.05 -6.55 -23.96
N GLN A 186 -11.22 -7.72 -24.57
CA GLN A 186 -11.72 -7.87 -25.94
C GLN A 186 -12.89 -8.84 -25.92
N GLY A 187 -14.11 -8.28 -25.86
CA GLY A 187 -15.32 -9.00 -25.50
C GLY A 187 -15.52 -10.34 -26.20
N ALA A 188 -15.62 -11.41 -25.41
CA ALA A 188 -16.36 -12.63 -25.68
C ALA A 188 -16.47 -13.49 -24.40
N TYR A 189 -17.69 -13.94 -24.11
CA TYR A 189 -18.12 -14.95 -23.10
C TYR A 189 -18.42 -14.51 -21.64
N PRO A 190 -19.56 -14.95 -21.06
CA PRO A 190 -19.93 -14.67 -19.68
C PRO A 190 -19.26 -15.65 -18.70
N CYS A 191 -18.85 -15.14 -17.54
CA CYS A 191 -18.40 -15.95 -16.40
C CYS A 191 -19.49 -16.99 -16.04
N GLY A 192 -19.15 -18.28 -16.13
CA GLY A 192 -20.09 -19.40 -15.97
C GLY A 192 -20.52 -19.65 -14.53
N SER A 193 -21.84 -19.82 -14.38
CA SER A 193 -22.64 -20.56 -13.39
C SER A 193 -21.92 -21.30 -12.25
N PHE A 194 -22.12 -20.84 -11.01
CA PHE A 194 -21.81 -21.62 -9.80
C PHE A 194 -22.93 -22.63 -9.51
N GLY A 195 -22.57 -23.91 -9.46
CA GLY A 195 -23.43 -25.01 -9.02
C GLY A 195 -23.65 -25.02 -7.50
N SER A 196 -24.87 -25.34 -7.08
CA SER A 196 -25.23 -25.52 -5.68
C SER A 196 -24.49 -26.72 -5.07
N GLY A 197 -23.63 -26.47 -4.08
CA GLY A 197 -23.08 -27.49 -3.18
C GLY A 197 -23.65 -27.30 -1.79
N THR A 198 -24.49 -28.23 -1.34
CA THR A 198 -25.20 -28.23 -0.06
C THR A 198 -24.24 -28.38 1.13
N SER A 199 -24.55 -27.63 2.19
CA SER A 199 -24.04 -27.80 3.56
C SER A 199 -24.21 -29.25 4.04
N GLY A 200 -23.16 -29.80 4.65
CA GLY A 200 -23.17 -31.07 5.36
C GLY A 200 -22.42 -30.91 6.66
N ASP A 201 -23.12 -30.45 7.70
CA ASP A 201 -22.68 -30.54 9.09
C ASP A 201 -22.55 -32.02 9.46
N ASN A 202 -21.37 -32.46 9.92
CA ASN A 202 -21.24 -33.72 10.65
C ASN A 202 -20.46 -33.46 11.94
N ASN A 203 -21.25 -33.18 12.97
CA ASN A 203 -20.91 -33.40 14.37
C ASN A 203 -20.88 -34.91 14.63
N THR A 204 -19.70 -35.48 14.90
CA THR A 204 -19.55 -36.71 15.68
C THR A 204 -18.26 -36.64 16.48
N THR A 205 -18.39 -36.24 17.74
CA THR A 205 -17.49 -36.62 18.84
C THR A 205 -17.52 -38.12 19.03
N ASN A 206 -16.35 -38.73 19.15
CA ASN A 206 -16.15 -40.12 19.50
C ASN A 206 -15.23 -40.15 20.72
N GLN A 207 -15.80 -40.28 21.92
CA GLN A 207 -15.30 -41.00 23.10
C GLN A 207 -16.46 -41.27 24.05
#